data_AF-L9WE91-F1
#
_entry.id   AF-L9WE91-F1
#
_cell.length_a   1.000
_cell.length_b   1.000
_cell.length_c   1.000
_cell.angle_alpha   90.00
_cell.angle_beta   90.00
_cell.angle_gamma   90.00
#
_symmetry.space_group_name_H-M   'P 1'
#
loop_
_entity.id
_entity.type
_entity.pdbx_description
1 polymer ?
#
loop_
_entity_poly.entity_id
_entity_poly.type
_entity_poly.pdbx_seq_one_letter_code
_entity_poly.pdbx_strand_id
1 'polypeptide(L)'
;MATESQFDNISLTEQVILLAVAAQHRDGETPVQTHDLREVCQTQLEGVDTEVVGTITEADIMRSLYRLEDEGFVEEETDQTSPTGKGRPAYTLSFAPDDVYEGVNDNLLEDGNR
;
A
#
# COMPACT_ATOMS: atom_id res chain seq x y z
N MET A 1 8.94 26.29 7.14
CA MET A 1 8.24 25.16 7.79
C MET A 1 8.14 24.12 6.71
N ALA A 2 8.93 23.04 6.80
CA ALA A 2 8.71 21.90 5.92
C ALA A 2 7.33 21.38 6.30
N THR A 3 6.40 21.38 5.36
CA THR A 3 5.20 20.57 5.49
C THR A 3 5.68 19.13 5.51
N GLU A 4 5.87 18.58 6.71
CA GLU A 4 6.05 17.14 6.89
C GLU A 4 4.80 16.50 6.30
N SER A 5 4.94 15.91 5.11
CA SER A 5 3.89 15.15 4.47
C SER A 5 3.49 14.03 5.43
N GLN A 6 2.19 13.74 5.59
CA GLN A 6 1.72 12.64 6.46
C GLN A 6 2.43 11.30 6.16
N PHE A 7 2.85 11.13 4.90
CA PHE A 7 3.66 10.03 4.39
C PHE A 7 5.06 9.89 5.03
N ASP A 8 5.63 10.95 5.62
CA ASP A 8 6.91 10.90 6.34
C ASP A 8 6.78 10.16 7.70
N ASN A 9 5.56 10.04 8.23
CA ASN A 9 5.29 9.32 9.48
C ASN A 9 5.17 7.80 9.31
N ILE A 10 5.10 7.33 8.06
CA ILE A 10 5.02 5.90 7.72
C ILE A 10 6.33 5.42 7.10
N SER A 11 6.72 4.19 7.41
CA SER A 11 7.96 3.57 6.96
C SER A 11 7.92 3.32 5.45
N LEU A 12 9.10 3.15 4.83
CA LEU A 12 9.20 2.85 3.40
C LEU A 12 8.43 1.58 3.01
N THR A 13 8.41 0.54 3.84
CA THR A 13 7.58 -0.66 3.60
C THR A 13 6.09 -0.31 3.54
N GLU A 14 5.62 0.56 4.43
CA GLU A 14 4.23 1.02 4.46
C GLU A 14 3.91 1.87 3.22
N GLN A 15 4.84 2.72 2.78
CA GLN A 15 4.70 3.50 1.55
C GLN A 15 4.67 2.62 0.29
N VAL A 16 5.50 1.57 0.21
CA VAL A 16 5.46 0.59 -0.89
C VAL A 16 4.12 -0.16 -0.93
N ILE A 17 3.62 -0.57 0.23
CA ILE A 17 2.31 -1.25 0.30
C ILE A 17 1.19 -0.28 -0.08
N LEU A 18 1.26 0.96 0.38
CA LEU A 18 0.30 2.00 0.00
C LEU A 18 0.31 2.28 -1.51
N LEU A 19 1.50 2.30 -2.14
CA LEU A 19 1.65 2.38 -3.59
C LEU A 19 1.02 1.19 -4.31
N ALA A 20 1.16 -0.03 -3.77
CA ALA A 20 0.51 -1.21 -4.33
C ALA A 20 -1.03 -1.12 -4.23
N VAL A 21 -1.56 -0.63 -3.11
CA VAL A 21 -3.01 -0.36 -2.97
C VAL A 21 -3.46 0.73 -3.96
N ALA A 22 -2.67 1.79 -4.13
CA ALA A 22 -2.96 2.88 -5.06
C ALA A 22 -2.96 2.44 -6.53
N ALA A 23 -2.04 1.57 -6.91
CA ALA A 23 -1.99 0.96 -8.24
C ALA A 23 -3.29 0.18 -8.51
N GLN A 24 -3.64 -0.75 -7.63
CA GLN A 24 -4.89 -1.51 -7.76
C GLN A 24 -6.13 -0.61 -7.76
N HIS A 25 -6.17 0.43 -6.93
CA HIS A 25 -7.28 1.40 -6.92
C HIS A 25 -7.39 2.16 -8.25
N ARG A 26 -6.26 2.48 -8.89
CA ARG A 26 -6.22 3.14 -10.21
C ARG A 26 -6.73 2.22 -11.30
N ASP A 27 -6.44 0.93 -11.22
CA ASP A 27 -6.93 -0.11 -12.14
C ASP A 27 -8.40 -0.53 -11.85
N GLY A 28 -9.01 0.00 -10.78
CA GLY A 28 -10.38 -0.31 -10.38
C GLY A 28 -10.52 -1.70 -9.73
N GLU A 29 -9.43 -2.23 -9.19
CA GLU A 29 -9.32 -3.55 -8.55
C GLU A 29 -9.42 -3.46 -7.01
N THR A 30 -10.05 -2.41 -6.49
CA THR A 30 -10.37 -2.25 -5.05
C THR A 30 -11.79 -2.71 -4.71
N PRO A 31 -12.04 -3.25 -3.50
CA PRO A 31 -11.09 -3.35 -2.38
C PRO A 31 -10.08 -4.49 -2.54
N VAL A 32 -8.81 -4.22 -2.24
CA VAL A 32 -7.69 -5.16 -2.43
C VAL A 32 -7.57 -6.13 -1.28
N GLN A 33 -7.18 -7.37 -1.55
CA GLN A 33 -6.89 -8.34 -0.50
C GLN A 33 -5.38 -8.45 -0.26
N THR A 34 -5.02 -8.80 0.97
CA THR A 34 -3.61 -8.99 1.41
C THR A 34 -2.78 -9.89 0.51
N HIS A 35 -3.40 -10.90 -0.11
CA HIS A 35 -2.69 -11.86 -0.95
C HIS A 35 -2.36 -11.32 -2.36
N ASP A 36 -3.20 -10.45 -2.92
CA ASP A 36 -2.94 -9.78 -4.21
C ASP A 36 -1.79 -8.77 -4.07
N LEU A 37 -1.76 -8.04 -2.95
CA LEU A 37 -0.75 -7.01 -2.69
C LEU A 37 0.67 -7.55 -2.71
N ARG A 38 0.90 -8.82 -2.38
CA ARG A 38 2.24 -9.41 -2.36
C ARG A 38 2.87 -9.45 -3.75
N GLU A 39 2.10 -9.78 -4.77
CA GLU A 39 2.59 -9.82 -6.15
C GLU A 39 2.84 -8.39 -6.65
N VAL A 40 1.89 -7.48 -6.41
CA VAL A 40 2.00 -6.07 -6.80
C VAL A 40 3.21 -5.39 -6.14
N CYS A 41 3.43 -5.61 -4.83
CA CYS A 41 4.59 -5.07 -4.13
C CYS A 41 5.91 -5.57 -4.72
N GLN A 42 5.98 -6.84 -5.13
CA GLN A 42 7.19 -7.37 -5.77
C GLN A 42 7.44 -6.68 -7.11
N THR A 43 6.41 -6.56 -7.95
CA THR A 43 6.52 -5.87 -9.26
C THR A 43 6.96 -4.41 -9.10
N GLN A 44 6.40 -3.69 -8.13
CA GLN A 44 6.78 -2.30 -7.85
C GLN A 44 8.23 -2.20 -7.37
N LEU A 45 8.68 -3.16 -6.56
CA LEU A 45 10.07 -3.20 -6.07
C LEU A 45 11.09 -3.57 -7.15
N GLU A 46 10.71 -4.17 -8.28
CA GLU A 46 11.66 -4.48 -9.36
C GLU A 46 12.30 -3.21 -9.97
N GLY A 47 11.62 -2.06 -9.87
CA GLY A 47 12.13 -0.75 -10.31
C GLY A 47 12.84 0.06 -9.23
N VAL A 48 12.72 -0.35 -7.97
CA VAL A 48 13.21 0.40 -6.80
C VAL A 48 14.51 -0.22 -6.29
N ASP A 49 15.37 0.57 -5.66
CA ASP A 49 16.56 0.06 -5.00
C ASP A 49 16.18 -0.84 -3.80
N THR A 50 16.04 -2.14 -4.09
CA THR A 50 15.54 -3.15 -3.13
C THR A 50 16.42 -3.34 -1.90
N GLU A 51 17.64 -2.78 -1.90
CA GLU A 51 18.52 -2.77 -0.73
C GLU A 51 17.90 -1.96 0.43
N VAL A 52 17.01 -1.02 0.13
CA VAL A 52 16.39 -0.13 1.12
C VAL A 52 15.18 -0.75 1.81
N VAL A 53 14.33 -1.50 1.08
CA VAL A 53 13.04 -2.02 1.59
C VAL A 53 13.12 -3.50 1.99
N GLY A 54 14.09 -4.25 1.46
CA GLY A 54 14.23 -5.68 1.73
C GLY A 54 13.06 -6.53 1.20
N THR A 55 12.99 -7.79 1.61
CA THR A 55 11.90 -8.70 1.20
C THR A 55 10.64 -8.44 2.01
N ILE A 56 9.55 -8.05 1.35
CA ILE A 56 8.24 -7.89 1.98
C ILE A 56 7.55 -9.25 2.13
N THR A 57 7.18 -9.62 3.36
CA THR A 57 6.39 -10.83 3.64
C THR A 57 4.90 -10.52 3.80
N GLU A 58 4.06 -11.55 3.75
CA GLU A 58 2.61 -11.39 4.03
C GLU A 58 2.34 -10.84 5.43
N ALA A 59 3.19 -11.16 6.41
CA ALA A 59 3.08 -10.62 7.76
C ALA A 59 3.42 -9.12 7.81
N ASP A 60 4.41 -8.69 7.04
CA ASP A 60 4.73 -7.26 6.90
C ASP A 60 3.57 -6.52 6.22
N ILE A 61 2.99 -7.11 5.17
CA ILE A 61 1.81 -6.56 4.48
C ILE A 61 0.65 -6.36 5.44
N MET A 62 0.26 -7.40 6.18
CA MET A 62 -0.83 -7.30 7.16
C MET A 62 -0.52 -6.23 8.22
N ARG A 63 0.69 -6.22 8.76
CA ARG A 63 1.08 -5.28 9.81
C ARG A 63 1.04 -3.83 9.33
N SER A 64 1.53 -3.59 8.11
CA SER A 64 1.50 -2.28 7.49
C SER A 64 0.09 -1.85 7.14
N LEU A 65 -0.77 -2.74 6.63
CA LEU A 65 -2.18 -2.39 6.36
C LEU A 65 -2.94 -1.99 7.62
N TYR A 66 -2.74 -2.70 8.74
CA TYR A 66 -3.33 -2.28 10.01
C TYR A 66 -2.86 -0.89 10.45
N ARG A 67 -1.58 -0.58 10.23
CA ARG A 67 -1.04 0.72 10.59
C ARG A 67 -1.49 1.83 9.64
N LEU A 68 -1.55 1.54 8.34
CA LEU A 68 -2.10 2.45 7.33
C LEU A 68 -3.59 2.73 7.59
N GLU A 69 -4.35 1.76 8.08
CA GLU A 69 -5.74 1.95 8.50
C GLU A 69 -5.84 2.84 9.75
N ASP A 70 -5.06 2.55 10.80
CA ASP A 70 -4.99 3.38 12.03
C ASP A 70 -4.61 4.84 11.73
N GLU A 71 -3.67 5.04 10.80
CA GLU A 71 -3.23 6.37 10.35
C GLU A 71 -4.18 7.01 9.30
N GLY A 72 -5.22 6.30 8.85
CA GLY A 72 -6.27 6.81 7.96
C GLY A 72 -5.95 6.81 6.47
N PHE A 73 -4.90 6.12 6.04
CA PHE A 73 -4.51 6.00 4.62
C PHE A 73 -5.39 5.04 3.83
N VAL A 74 -5.86 3.97 4.49
CA VAL A 74 -6.74 2.96 3.90
C VAL A 74 -7.93 2.72 4.81
N GLU A 75 -9.01 2.22 4.26
CA GLU A 75 -10.18 1.76 5.00
C GLU A 75 -10.30 0.24 4.85
N GLU A 76 -10.43 -0.47 5.98
CA GLU A 76 -10.72 -1.91 5.97
C GLU A 76 -12.20 -2.15 5.67
N GLU A 77 -12.47 -2.77 4.53
CA GLU A 77 -13.78 -3.27 4.16
C GLU A 77 -13.91 -4.72 4.66
N THR A 78 -14.65 -4.91 5.75
CA THR A 78 -15.08 -6.25 6.18
C THR A 78 -16.33 -6.63 5.40
N ASP A 79 -16.19 -7.45 4.35
CA ASP A 79 -17.34 -8.01 3.64
C ASP A 79 -18.23 -8.80 4.62
N GLN A 80 -19.37 -8.21 5.01
CA GLN A 80 -20.35 -8.83 5.91
C GLN A 80 -21.12 -9.97 5.23
N THR A 81 -20.79 -10.30 3.98
CA THR A 81 -21.55 -11.20 3.10
C THR A 81 -21.03 -12.65 3.11
N SER A 82 -20.01 -12.97 3.90
CA SER A 82 -19.56 -14.35 4.09
C SER A 82 -20.37 -15.08 5.17
N PRO A 83 -21.17 -16.12 4.82
CA PRO A 83 -21.98 -16.88 5.80
C PRO A 83 -21.16 -17.66 6.83
N THR A 84 -19.83 -17.69 6.72
CA THR A 84 -18.92 -18.39 7.65
C THR A 84 -18.12 -17.46 8.58
N GLY A 85 -18.34 -16.13 8.52
CA GLY A 85 -17.77 -15.18 9.50
C GLY A 85 -16.24 -15.02 9.43
N LYS A 86 -15.62 -15.34 8.29
CA LYS A 86 -14.17 -15.17 8.06
C LYS A 86 -13.90 -14.72 6.63
N GLY A 87 -14.39 -13.54 6.27
CA GLY A 87 -13.83 -12.83 5.11
C GLY A 87 -12.37 -12.49 5.43
N ARG A 88 -11.47 -12.58 4.43
CA ARG A 88 -10.16 -11.93 4.57
C ARG A 88 -10.40 -10.41 4.53
N PRO A 89 -9.65 -9.62 5.31
CA PRO A 89 -9.78 -8.17 5.25
C PRO A 89 -9.43 -7.70 3.84
N ALA A 90 -10.26 -6.80 3.32
CA ALA A 90 -10.02 -6.10 2.07
C ALA A 90 -9.84 -4.61 2.38
N TYR A 91 -9.04 -3.91 1.58
CA TYR A 91 -8.68 -2.53 1.86
C TYR A 91 -8.94 -1.64 0.65
N THR A 92 -9.38 -0.41 0.89
CA THR A 92 -9.50 0.62 -0.15
C THR A 92 -8.72 1.86 0.27
N LEU A 93 -8.25 2.68 -0.68
CA LEU A 93 -7.65 3.97 -0.34
C LEU A 93 -8.72 4.91 0.25
N SER A 94 -8.32 5.68 1.26
CA SER A 94 -9.15 6.74 1.86
C SER A 94 -9.13 8.05 1.06
N PHE A 95 -8.22 8.17 0.10
CA PHE A 95 -8.02 9.36 -0.73
C PHE A 95 -7.60 9.01 -2.16
N ALA A 96 -7.41 10.00 -3.04
CA ALA A 96 -7.15 9.72 -4.45
C ALA A 96 -5.78 9.04 -4.62
N PRO A 97 -5.63 8.10 -5.57
CA PRO A 97 -4.36 7.44 -5.81
C PRO A 97 -3.25 8.43 -6.18
N ASP A 98 -3.59 9.55 -6.86
CA ASP A 98 -2.65 10.60 -7.24
C ASP A 98 -1.96 11.24 -6.01
N ASP A 99 -2.71 11.51 -4.93
CA ASP A 99 -2.15 12.02 -3.66
C ASP A 99 -1.15 11.04 -3.02
N VAL A 100 -1.32 9.72 -3.24
CA VAL A 100 -0.33 8.72 -2.79
C VAL A 100 0.96 8.88 -3.59
N TYR A 101 0.86 8.92 -4.92
CA TYR A 101 2.03 9.05 -5.79
C TYR A 101 2.77 10.37 -5.58
N GLU A 102 2.09 11.47 -5.28
CA GLU A 102 2.74 12.74 -4.97
C GLU A 102 3.32 12.79 -3.53
N GLY A 103 2.82 11.95 -2.62
CA GLY A 103 3.14 12.02 -1.21
C GLY A 103 4.22 11.07 -0.71
N VAL A 104 4.32 9.88 -1.31
CA VAL A 104 5.33 8.88 -0.97
C VAL A 104 6.74 9.31 -1.38
N ASN A 105 7.75 8.64 -0.83
CA ASN A 105 9.14 8.93 -1.09
C ASN A 105 9.48 8.77 -2.57
N ASP A 106 10.11 9.80 -3.16
CA ASP A 106 10.44 9.83 -4.59
C ASP A 106 11.31 8.63 -5.04
N ASN A 107 12.14 8.06 -4.15
CA ASN A 107 12.97 6.89 -4.48
C ASN A 107 12.13 5.63 -4.75
N LEU A 108 10.86 5.60 -4.29
CA LEU A 108 9.92 4.52 -4.57
C LEU A 108 9.19 4.71 -5.91
N LEU A 109 9.28 5.92 -6.48
CA LEU A 109 8.63 6.31 -7.73
C LEU A 109 9.59 6.31 -8.90
N GLU A 110 10.89 6.07 -8.67
CA GLU A 110 11.87 6.10 -9.75
C GLU A 110 11.53 5.02 -10.79
N ASP A 111 10.85 5.48 -11.84
CA ASP A 111 10.73 4.78 -13.10
C ASP A 111 12.12 4.33 -13.53
N GLY A 112 12.24 3.04 -13.84
CA GLY A 112 13.32 2.51 -14.66
C GLY A 112 13.33 3.16 -16.04
N ASN A 113 13.69 4.44 -16.12
CA ASN A 113 13.93 5.17 -17.35
C ASN A 113 15.40 5.56 -17.46
N ARG A 114 16.21 4.55 -17.79
CA ARG A 114 17.44 4.74 -18.54
C ARG A 114 17.43 3.90 -19.81
#